data_AF-A0A1I0FLQ0-F1
#
_entry.id   AF-A0A1I0FLQ0-F1
#
_cell.length_a   1.000
_cell.length_b   1.000
_cell.length_c   1.000
_cell.angle_alpha   90.00
_cell.angle_beta   90.00
_cell.angle_gamma   90.00
#
_symmetry.space_group_name_H-M   'P 1'
#
loop_
_entity.id
_entity.type
_entity.pdbx_description
1 polymer ?
#
loop_
_entity_poly.entity_id
_entity_poly.type
_entity_poly.pdbx_seq_one_letter_code
_entity_poly.pdbx_strand_id
1 'polypeptide(L)'
;MTIPRLLMLCLLALPVTQAPAHSTLSDITSGGEEKVTLPVVPESKLLIHATRGIDVSSGDGPVQSLPLAVFLTRQTPQEVVEWYREALPEYEVLTDKSGQQVQILRETGPDTTVDSPDTYRIPNIRIRPTDARMATHMKGAKTMLQVYYLPAYGKTESDGDS
;
A
#
# COMPACT_ATOMS: atom_id res chain seq x y z
N MET A 1 34.43 38.26 -49.23
CA MET A 1 33.04 38.30 -48.72
C MET A 1 32.77 36.99 -48.02
N THR A 2 32.52 37.05 -46.72
CA THR A 2 32.62 35.93 -45.77
C THR A 2 31.22 35.64 -45.22
N ILE A 3 30.73 34.42 -45.40
CA ILE A 3 29.40 34.00 -44.92
C ILE A 3 29.61 33.20 -43.61
N PRO A 4 29.04 33.61 -42.46
CA PRO A 4 29.15 32.82 -41.25
C PRO A 4 28.09 31.71 -41.21
N ARG A 5 28.54 30.51 -40.82
CA ARG A 5 27.73 29.35 -40.43
C ARG A 5 26.85 29.70 -39.23
N LEU A 6 25.53 29.60 -39.37
CA LEU A 6 24.61 29.57 -38.24
C LEU A 6 24.49 28.11 -37.75
N LEU A 7 25.05 27.82 -36.58
CA LEU A 7 24.89 26.56 -35.87
C LEU A 7 23.54 26.61 -35.14
N MET A 8 22.53 25.90 -35.65
CA MET A 8 21.23 25.79 -35.00
C MET A 8 21.28 24.61 -34.03
N LEU A 9 21.52 24.91 -32.75
CA LEU A 9 21.54 23.96 -31.65
C LEU A 9 20.08 23.70 -31.20
N CYS A 10 19.46 22.64 -31.70
CA CYS A 10 18.18 22.17 -31.17
C CYS A 10 18.39 21.52 -29.80
N LEU A 11 18.16 22.26 -28.72
CA LEU A 11 17.96 21.69 -27.38
C LEU A 11 16.62 20.94 -27.37
N LEU A 12 16.67 19.61 -27.34
CA LEU A 12 15.53 18.76 -26.99
C LEU A 12 15.24 18.95 -25.50
N ALA A 13 14.16 19.66 -25.18
CA ALA A 13 13.60 19.67 -23.84
C ALA A 13 12.92 18.31 -23.58
N LEU A 14 13.55 17.48 -22.75
CA LEU A 14 12.93 16.27 -22.24
C LEU A 14 11.80 16.66 -21.28
N PRO A 15 10.62 16.00 -21.33
CA PRO A 15 9.61 16.19 -20.31
C PRO A 15 10.15 15.62 -18.99
N VAL A 16 10.22 16.48 -17.97
CA VAL A 16 10.41 16.06 -16.58
C VAL A 16 9.18 15.25 -16.19
N THR A 17 9.32 13.92 -16.15
CA THR A 17 8.32 13.04 -15.55
C THR A 17 8.23 13.39 -14.07
N GLN A 18 7.21 14.17 -13.71
CA GLN A 18 6.89 14.52 -12.34
C GLN A 18 6.46 13.22 -11.63
N ALA A 19 7.19 12.83 -10.58
CA ALA A 19 6.83 11.68 -9.76
C ALA A 19 5.38 11.81 -9.25
N PRO A 20 4.58 10.73 -9.23
CA PRO A 20 3.21 10.79 -8.74
C PRO A 20 3.23 11.26 -7.29
N ALA A 21 2.46 12.30 -6.98
CA ALA A 21 2.28 12.75 -5.60
C ALA A 21 1.56 11.62 -4.82
N HIS A 22 2.31 10.92 -3.97
CA HIS A 22 1.77 9.92 -3.07
C HIS A 22 0.84 10.62 -2.07
N SER A 23 -0.46 10.55 -2.34
CA SER A 23 -1.47 11.05 -1.40
C SER A 23 -1.42 10.19 -0.14
N THR A 24 -0.89 10.75 0.94
CA THR A 24 -0.99 10.16 2.27
C THR A 24 -2.41 10.42 2.81
N LEU A 25 -3.00 9.37 3.41
CA LEU A 25 -4.43 9.16 3.66
C LEU A 25 -5.04 10.07 4.75
N SER A 26 -4.74 11.37 4.74
CA SER A 26 -5.15 12.32 5.78
C SER A 26 -6.67 12.49 5.91
N ASP A 27 -7.45 12.22 4.85
CA ASP A 27 -8.82 12.72 4.74
C ASP A 27 -9.93 11.64 4.73
N ILE A 28 -9.61 10.35 4.89
CA ILE A 28 -10.61 9.26 4.72
C ILE A 28 -11.09 8.66 6.06
N THR A 29 -10.43 8.92 7.18
CA THR A 29 -10.85 8.41 8.49
C THR A 29 -11.61 9.46 9.28
N SER A 30 -12.93 9.51 9.09
CA SER A 30 -13.84 10.22 10.01
C SER A 30 -13.78 9.54 11.38
N GLY A 31 -12.99 10.07 12.33
CA GLY A 31 -13.18 9.81 13.76
C GLY A 31 -12.08 9.10 14.57
N GLY A 32 -10.81 9.10 14.15
CA GLY A 32 -9.73 8.62 15.02
C GLY A 32 -8.35 9.09 14.55
N GLU A 33 -7.50 9.53 15.47
CA GLU A 33 -6.16 10.08 15.23
C GLU A 33 -5.17 9.05 14.66
N GLU A 34 -5.57 7.78 14.54
CA GLU A 34 -4.75 6.70 13.98
C GLU A 34 -4.79 6.73 12.44
N LYS A 35 -3.68 7.22 11.87
CA LYS A 35 -3.48 7.32 10.43
C LYS A 35 -2.88 6.03 9.87
N VAL A 36 -3.41 5.59 8.73
CA VAL A 36 -2.78 4.55 7.90
C VAL A 36 -1.43 5.08 7.42
N THR A 37 -0.34 4.46 7.86
CA THR A 37 1.03 4.96 7.61
C THR A 37 1.62 4.53 6.28
N LEU A 38 1.04 3.51 5.63
CA LEU A 38 1.43 3.07 4.29
C LEU A 38 0.67 3.87 3.21
N PRO A 39 1.29 4.10 2.04
CA PRO A 39 0.63 4.75 0.92
C PRO A 39 -0.56 3.91 0.46
N VAL A 40 -1.62 4.55 -0.04
CA VAL A 40 -2.81 3.84 -0.53
C VAL A 40 -3.11 4.29 -1.96
N VAL A 41 -3.47 3.32 -2.80
CA VAL A 41 -3.77 3.53 -4.21
C VAL A 41 -4.82 4.63 -4.36
N PRO A 42 -4.62 5.62 -5.25
CA PRO A 42 -5.58 6.69 -5.50
C PRO A 42 -6.98 6.15 -5.84
N GLU A 43 -8.00 6.93 -5.47
CA GLU A 43 -9.43 6.60 -5.68
C GLU A 43 -9.91 5.31 -5.00
N SER A 44 -9.13 4.77 -4.07
CA SER A 44 -9.55 3.64 -3.26
C SER A 44 -10.62 4.02 -2.25
N LYS A 45 -11.59 3.13 -2.03
CA LYS A 45 -12.65 3.28 -1.02
C LYS A 45 -12.32 2.43 0.21
N LEU A 46 -12.23 3.06 1.38
CA LEU A 46 -12.12 2.37 2.66
C LEU A 46 -13.41 1.60 2.97
N LEU A 47 -13.29 0.35 3.37
CA LEU A 47 -14.41 -0.51 3.79
C LEU A 47 -14.36 -0.87 5.27
N ILE A 48 -13.18 -1.27 5.75
CA ILE A 48 -12.98 -1.76 7.12
C ILE A 48 -11.74 -1.07 7.66
N HIS A 49 -11.81 -0.62 8.91
CA HIS A 49 -10.67 -0.06 9.63
C HIS A 49 -10.66 -0.68 11.04
N ALA A 50 -9.80 -1.68 11.23
CA ALA A 50 -9.58 -2.34 12.50
C ALA A 50 -8.30 -1.79 13.13
N THR A 51 -8.45 -0.74 13.93
CA THR A 51 -7.36 0.01 14.60
C THR A 51 -6.54 -0.82 15.59
N ARG A 52 -7.14 -1.89 16.15
CA ARG A 52 -6.44 -2.80 17.07
C ARG A 52 -5.94 -4.08 16.40
N GLY A 53 -6.10 -4.20 15.08
CA GLY A 53 -5.90 -5.45 14.34
C GLY A 53 -7.01 -6.48 14.59
N ILE A 54 -6.81 -7.70 14.12
CA ILE A 54 -7.73 -8.82 14.27
C ILE A 54 -6.98 -10.07 14.75
N ASP A 55 -7.68 -10.95 15.47
CA ASP A 55 -7.17 -12.30 15.75
C ASP A 55 -7.21 -13.14 14.47
N VAL A 56 -6.05 -13.64 14.08
CA VAL A 56 -5.90 -14.52 12.92
C VAL A 56 -5.49 -15.90 13.40
N SER A 57 -6.27 -16.92 13.05
CA SER A 57 -5.88 -18.30 13.31
C SER A 57 -4.70 -18.69 12.43
N SER A 58 -3.57 -19.03 13.05
CA SER A 58 -2.43 -19.64 12.39
C SER A 58 -2.27 -21.10 12.86
N GLY A 59 -1.44 -21.88 12.16
CA GLY A 59 -1.14 -23.26 12.56
C GLY A 59 -0.54 -23.38 13.97
N ASP A 60 0.11 -22.32 14.45
CA ASP A 60 0.77 -22.25 15.76
C ASP A 60 -0.13 -21.62 16.85
N GLY A 61 -1.38 -21.28 16.50
CA GLY A 61 -2.36 -20.67 17.39
C GLY A 61 -2.84 -19.29 16.91
N PRO A 62 -3.66 -18.60 17.72
CA PRO A 62 -4.14 -17.28 17.37
C PRO A 62 -2.99 -16.25 17.37
N VAL A 63 -2.93 -15.44 16.33
CA VAL A 63 -1.99 -14.33 16.16
C VAL A 63 -2.78 -13.03 16.06
N GLN A 64 -2.57 -12.12 16.99
CA GLN A 64 -3.05 -10.75 16.88
C GLN A 64 -2.30 -10.05 15.74
N SER A 65 -3.02 -9.58 14.73
CA SER A 65 -2.44 -8.82 13.62
C SER A 65 -2.12 -7.38 14.02
N LEU A 66 -1.29 -6.72 13.22
CA LEU A 66 -1.22 -5.25 13.19
C LEU A 66 -2.59 -4.63 12.86
N PRO A 67 -2.77 -3.32 13.16
CA PRO A 67 -3.89 -2.54 12.63
C PRO A 67 -4.08 -2.78 11.13
N LEU A 68 -5.34 -2.91 10.73
CA LEU A 68 -5.73 -3.31 9.38
C LEU A 68 -6.70 -2.27 8.79
N ALA A 69 -6.41 -1.83 7.57
CA ALA A 69 -7.36 -1.09 6.75
C ALA A 69 -7.62 -1.86 5.44
N VAL A 70 -8.90 -2.06 5.11
CA VAL A 70 -9.32 -2.77 3.90
C VAL A 70 -9.91 -1.77 2.92
N PHE A 71 -9.39 -1.76 1.69
CA PHE A 71 -9.82 -0.86 0.63
C PHE A 71 -10.27 -1.63 -0.60
N LEU A 72 -11.12 -1.00 -1.42
CA LEU A 72 -11.44 -1.42 -2.78
C LEU A 72 -10.97 -0.39 -3.79
N THR A 73 -10.54 -0.85 -4.96
CA THR A 73 -10.22 0.00 -6.12
C THR A 73 -10.73 -0.60 -7.42
N ARG A 74 -10.93 0.26 -8.43
CA ARG A 74 -11.29 -0.14 -9.81
C ARG A 74 -10.08 -0.58 -10.63
N GLN A 75 -8.88 -0.31 -10.14
CA GLN A 75 -7.63 -0.77 -10.75
C GLN A 75 -7.53 -2.29 -10.63
N THR A 76 -6.95 -2.94 -11.63
CA THR A 76 -6.66 -4.38 -11.64
C THR A 76 -5.54 -4.73 -10.64
N PRO A 77 -5.41 -5.99 -10.21
CA PRO A 77 -4.35 -6.37 -9.27
C PRO A 77 -2.96 -6.02 -9.79
N GLN A 78 -2.73 -6.21 -11.10
CA GLN A 78 -1.45 -5.89 -11.73
C GLN A 78 -1.14 -4.39 -11.69
N GLU A 79 -2.10 -3.52 -12.05
CA GLU A 79 -1.92 -2.06 -11.97
C GLU A 79 -1.59 -1.61 -10.54
N VAL A 80 -2.25 -2.21 -9.54
CA VAL A 80 -1.98 -1.90 -8.14
C VAL A 80 -0.58 -2.36 -7.70
N VAL A 81 -0.14 -3.55 -8.15
CA VAL A 81 1.21 -4.03 -7.85
C VAL A 81 2.28 -3.08 -8.41
N GLU A 82 2.14 -2.64 -9.66
CA GLU A 82 3.09 -1.68 -10.25
C GLU A 82 3.08 -0.34 -9.48
N TRP A 83 1.90 0.15 -9.10
CA TRP A 83 1.80 1.38 -8.30
C TRP A 83 2.56 1.26 -6.97
N TYR A 84 2.42 0.13 -6.27
CA TYR A 84 3.13 -0.08 -5.01
C TYR A 84 4.62 -0.31 -5.19
N ARG A 85 5.08 -0.90 -6.30
CA ARG A 85 6.52 -1.01 -6.61
C ARG A 85 7.16 0.37 -6.76
N GLU A 86 6.46 1.30 -7.40
CA GLU A 86 6.92 2.68 -7.51
C GLU A 86 6.87 3.41 -6.16
N ALA A 87 5.80 3.19 -5.38
CA ALA A 87 5.60 3.87 -4.09
C ALA A 87 6.48 3.36 -2.95
N LEU A 88 6.84 2.08 -3.00
CA LEU A 88 7.58 1.37 -1.96
C LEU A 88 8.73 0.59 -2.59
N PRO A 89 9.75 1.27 -3.17
CA PRO A 89 10.82 0.60 -3.94
C PRO A 89 11.71 -0.30 -3.08
N GLU A 90 11.70 -0.14 -1.75
CA GLU A 90 12.41 -0.99 -0.80
C GLU A 90 11.61 -2.24 -0.38
N TYR A 91 10.34 -2.37 -0.79
CA TYR A 91 9.51 -3.49 -0.39
C TYR A 91 9.63 -4.62 -1.42
N GLU A 92 9.63 -5.85 -0.93
CA GLU A 92 9.62 -7.04 -1.74
C GLU A 92 8.21 -7.45 -2.14
N VAL A 93 8.09 -8.11 -3.29
CA VAL A 93 6.82 -8.61 -3.83
C VAL A 93 6.82 -10.12 -3.77
N LEU A 94 5.98 -10.68 -2.91
CA LEU A 94 5.69 -12.11 -2.84
C LEU A 94 4.40 -12.41 -3.60
N THR A 95 4.40 -13.50 -4.34
CA THR A 95 3.22 -13.98 -5.07
C THR A 95 2.91 -15.40 -4.62
N ASP A 96 1.64 -15.67 -4.38
CA ASP A 96 1.20 -16.99 -3.99
C ASP A 96 1.33 -17.99 -5.16
N LYS A 97 1.16 -19.29 -4.88
CA LYS A 97 1.29 -20.33 -5.92
C LYS A 97 0.23 -20.21 -7.02
N SER A 98 -0.93 -19.61 -6.73
CA SER A 98 -1.99 -19.43 -7.72
C SER A 98 -1.76 -18.20 -8.62
N GLY A 99 -0.87 -17.28 -8.22
CA GLY A 99 -0.67 -16.00 -8.89
C GLY A 99 -1.80 -14.99 -8.66
N GLN A 100 -2.79 -15.32 -7.83
CA GLN A 100 -3.96 -14.47 -7.58
C GLN A 100 -3.76 -13.54 -6.39
N GLN A 101 -2.86 -13.88 -5.49
CA GLN A 101 -2.57 -13.07 -4.32
C GLN A 101 -1.13 -12.59 -4.35
N VAL A 102 -0.98 -11.28 -4.23
CA VAL A 102 0.30 -10.62 -4.15
C VAL A 102 0.41 -9.95 -2.78
N GLN A 103 1.57 -10.05 -2.16
CA GLN A 103 1.86 -9.43 -0.88
C GLN A 103 3.14 -8.59 -1.02
N ILE A 104 3.06 -7.34 -0.57
CA ILE A 104 4.15 -6.37 -0.63
C ILE A 104 4.56 -6.04 0.80
N LEU A 105 5.82 -6.31 1.16
CA LEU A 105 6.31 -6.23 2.54
C LEU A 105 7.79 -5.81 2.59
N ARG A 106 8.19 -5.13 3.66
CA ARG A 106 9.53 -4.53 3.77
C ARG A 106 10.64 -5.54 4.04
N GLU A 107 10.35 -6.53 4.87
CA GLU A 107 11.34 -7.51 5.34
C GLU A 107 10.82 -8.91 5.05
N THR A 108 11.61 -9.70 4.34
CA THR A 108 11.37 -11.12 4.12
C THR A 108 12.49 -11.93 4.77
N GLY A 109 12.11 -12.93 5.55
CA GLY A 109 12.99 -14.04 5.91
C GLY A 109 13.03 -15.09 4.79
N PRO A 110 14.01 -16.01 4.78
CA PRO A 110 14.19 -17.01 3.73
C PRO A 110 12.95 -17.91 3.49
N ASP A 111 12.13 -18.12 4.52
CA ASP A 111 10.92 -18.94 4.47
C ASP A 111 9.62 -18.12 4.44
N THR A 112 9.72 -16.80 4.22
CA THR A 112 8.54 -15.93 4.19
C THR A 112 7.74 -16.19 2.94
N THR A 113 6.49 -16.60 3.13
CA THR A 113 5.53 -16.87 2.06
C THR A 113 4.30 -16.02 2.26
N VAL A 114 3.49 -15.90 1.21
CA VAL A 114 2.20 -15.21 1.30
C VAL A 114 1.36 -15.81 2.42
N ASP A 115 0.80 -14.95 3.26
CA ASP A 115 -0.02 -15.29 4.44
C ASP A 115 0.69 -16.10 5.54
N SER A 116 2.03 -16.18 5.55
CA SER A 116 2.72 -16.78 6.69
C SER A 116 2.39 -16.02 7.98
N PRO A 117 2.35 -16.69 9.15
CA PRO A 117 1.87 -16.10 10.41
C PRO A 117 2.62 -14.82 10.81
N ASP A 118 3.93 -14.77 10.53
CA ASP A 118 4.78 -13.62 10.84
C ASP A 118 4.38 -12.37 10.03
N THR A 119 3.84 -12.56 8.84
CA THR A 119 3.46 -11.43 7.99
C THR A 119 2.32 -10.60 8.59
N TYR A 120 1.49 -11.15 9.49
CA TYR A 120 0.45 -10.38 10.17
C TYR A 120 0.99 -9.40 11.20
N ARG A 121 2.27 -9.54 11.60
CA ARG A 121 2.93 -8.76 12.64
C ARG A 121 3.85 -7.67 12.10
N ILE A 122 4.01 -7.58 10.78
CA ILE A 122 4.86 -6.59 10.10
C ILE A 122 4.04 -5.77 9.09
N PRO A 123 4.41 -4.50 8.81
CA PRO A 123 3.72 -3.71 7.81
C PRO A 123 3.77 -4.36 6.43
N ASN A 124 2.60 -4.58 5.84
CA ASN A 124 2.47 -5.19 4.52
C ASN A 124 1.16 -4.82 3.85
N ILE A 125 1.13 -4.94 2.51
CA ILE A 125 -0.07 -4.80 1.71
C ILE A 125 -0.36 -6.13 1.03
N ARG A 126 -1.58 -6.65 1.20
CA ARG A 126 -2.09 -7.77 0.42
C ARG A 126 -3.02 -7.29 -0.67
N ILE A 127 -2.80 -7.78 -1.86
CA ILE A 127 -3.48 -7.40 -3.09
C ILE A 127 -4.11 -8.67 -3.66
N ARG A 128 -5.43 -8.64 -3.85
CA ARG A 128 -6.18 -9.75 -4.42
C ARG A 128 -7.34 -9.25 -5.28
N PRO A 129 -7.79 -10.04 -6.27
CA PRO A 129 -9.03 -9.77 -6.97
C PRO A 129 -10.17 -9.54 -5.99
N THR A 130 -11.03 -8.56 -6.29
CA THR A 130 -12.28 -8.37 -5.56
C THR A 130 -13.19 -9.56 -5.83
N ASP A 131 -13.74 -10.16 -4.77
CA ASP A 131 -14.77 -11.18 -4.89
C ASP A 131 -16.17 -10.57 -5.10
N ALA A 132 -17.14 -11.39 -5.52
CA ALA A 132 -18.49 -10.94 -5.82
C ALA A 132 -19.21 -10.29 -4.61
N ARG A 133 -18.86 -10.68 -3.37
CA ARG A 133 -19.47 -10.10 -2.16
C ARG A 133 -18.94 -8.69 -1.97
N MET A 134 -17.62 -8.52 -2.07
CA MET A 134 -16.95 -7.24 -1.91
C MET A 134 -17.29 -6.25 -3.03
N ALA A 135 -17.49 -6.73 -4.25
CA ALA A 135 -17.85 -5.90 -5.41
C ALA A 135 -19.17 -5.12 -5.23
N THR A 136 -20.04 -5.53 -4.31
CA THR A 136 -21.30 -4.81 -3.99
C THR A 136 -21.04 -3.46 -3.31
N HIS A 137 -19.90 -3.28 -2.64
CA HIS A 137 -19.60 -2.04 -1.90
C HIS A 137 -19.01 -0.94 -2.79
N MET A 138 -18.56 -1.27 -4.00
CA MET A 138 -18.02 -0.32 -4.97
C MET A 138 -18.23 -0.84 -6.40
N LYS A 139 -19.09 -0.16 -7.17
CA LYS A 139 -19.34 -0.51 -8.57
C LYS A 139 -18.04 -0.49 -9.38
N GLY A 140 -17.75 -1.62 -10.01
CA GLY A 140 -16.57 -1.81 -10.85
C GLY A 140 -15.28 -2.05 -10.06
N ALA A 141 -15.35 -2.35 -8.76
CA ALA A 141 -14.18 -2.77 -8.00
C ALA A 141 -13.60 -4.06 -8.60
N LYS A 142 -12.29 -4.05 -8.83
CA LYS A 142 -11.54 -5.17 -9.39
C LYS A 142 -10.52 -5.73 -8.39
N THR A 143 -10.05 -4.89 -7.46
CA THR A 143 -9.02 -5.25 -6.49
C THR A 143 -9.43 -4.86 -5.08
N MET A 144 -9.15 -5.76 -4.14
CA MET A 144 -9.19 -5.50 -2.71
C MET A 144 -7.77 -5.41 -2.16
N LEU A 145 -7.56 -4.42 -1.29
CA LEU A 145 -6.30 -4.16 -0.60
C LEU A 145 -6.49 -4.37 0.88
N GLN A 146 -5.60 -5.13 1.51
CA GLN A 146 -5.51 -5.22 2.96
C GLN A 146 -4.17 -4.61 3.37
N VAL A 147 -4.23 -3.46 4.03
CA VAL A 147 -3.06 -2.70 4.46
C VAL A 147 -2.89 -2.93 5.95
N TYR A 148 -1.87 -3.69 6.32
CA TYR A 148 -1.40 -3.84 7.69
C TYR A 148 -0.33 -2.79 7.95
N TYR A 149 -0.51 -1.97 8.98
CA TYR A 149 0.34 -0.81 9.21
C TYR A 149 0.66 -0.64 10.69
N LEU A 150 1.81 -0.03 10.99
CA LEU A 150 2.08 0.45 12.35
C LEU A 150 1.28 1.73 12.57
N PRO A 151 0.60 1.87 13.73
CA PRO A 151 -0.05 3.13 14.04
C PRO A 151 1.03 4.21 14.08
N ALA A 152 0.72 5.39 13.54
CA ALA A 152 1.56 6.55 13.79
C ALA A 152 1.49 6.80 15.30
N TYR A 153 2.49 6.35 16.07
CA TYR A 153 2.58 6.67 17.49
C TYR A 153 2.50 8.19 17.59
N GLY A 154 1.38 8.68 18.14
CA GLY A 154 1.41 10.00 18.75
C GLY A 154 2.59 9.99 19.69
N LYS A 155 3.44 11.02 19.65
CA LYS A 155 4.30 11.30 20.79
C LYS A 155 3.35 11.25 21.99
N THR A 156 3.44 10.22 22.82
CA THR A 156 3.04 10.39 24.19
C THR A 156 4.00 11.48 24.68
N GLU A 157 3.52 12.72 24.69
CA GLU A 157 4.01 13.68 25.67
C GLU A 157 3.90 12.92 26.99
N SER A 158 5.05 12.39 27.40
CA SER A 158 5.31 12.07 28.77
C SER A 158 5.13 13.40 29.47
N ASP A 159 3.90 13.68 29.91
CA ASP A 159 3.62 14.62 30.98
C ASP A 159 4.44 14.13 32.17
N GLY A 160 5.67 14.63 32.20
CA GLY A 160 6.48 14.65 33.39
C GLY A 160 5.79 15.59 34.35
N ASP A 161 4.93 15.03 35.19
CA ASP A 161 4.54 15.65 36.43
C ASP A 161 4.23 14.55 37.46
N SER A 162 5.24 14.23 38.27
CA SER A 162 5.15 13.81 39.68
C SER A 162 6.54 13.71 40.28
#